data_AF-A0A7S4VPT4-F1
#
_entry.id   AF-A0A7S4VPT4-F1
#
_cell.length_a   1.000
_cell.length_b   1.000
_cell.length_c   1.000
_cell.angle_alpha   90.00
_cell.angle_beta   90.00
_cell.angle_gamma   90.00
#
_symmetry.space_group_name_H-M   'P 1'
#
loop_
_entity.id
_entity.type
_entity.pdbx_description
1 polymer ?
#
loop_
_entity_poly.entity_id
_entity_poly.type
_entity_poly.pdbx_seq_one_letter_code
_entity_poly.pdbx_strand_id
1 'polypeptide(L)'
;MCQSKDKYQEPTMDQYKAFHGMLCSPTTASSCIQSFQRNNGCIFFAPSYLITDNHKNKGNSISDKVDFSSHDFSYTLNTFYYYVLCLAVPFSLCTVLGQTEFIEGVEFSNGPMNVLKNKEEERMMMQSVVVPHEIRVTEAVLAHVQHHIRNNNNNNNTSSSSSSSCETTLLLKRKFEYNFKLCFVNVIMLHFVSFSGKEKEEKEVLHLVEIYRFRHPMVQKIAALIHLIVSFTMLLVDFFLGTKKKVKVDDKFD
;
A
#
# COMPACT_ATOMS: atom_id res chain seq x y z
N MET A 1 -5.79 -14.49 -35.56
CA MET A 1 -5.62 -13.13 -35.01
C MET A 1 -4.60 -13.18 -33.88
N CYS A 2 -3.36 -12.80 -34.15
CA CYS A 2 -2.36 -12.59 -33.09
C CYS A 2 -2.75 -11.30 -32.36
N GLN A 3 -3.23 -11.41 -31.12
CA GLN A 3 -3.36 -10.25 -30.25
C GLN A 3 -1.97 -9.62 -30.14
N SER A 4 -1.83 -8.35 -30.51
CA SER A 4 -0.65 -7.58 -30.14
C SER A 4 -0.51 -7.72 -28.63
N LYS A 5 0.65 -8.17 -28.16
CA LYS A 5 1.00 -7.99 -26.76
C LYS A 5 1.11 -6.49 -26.57
N ASP A 6 0.01 -5.86 -26.16
CA ASP A 6 0.01 -4.44 -25.87
C ASP A 6 1.13 -4.18 -24.88
N LYS A 7 2.10 -3.39 -25.33
CA LYS A 7 3.27 -3.05 -24.55
C LYS A 7 2.75 -2.27 -23.35
N TYR A 8 2.79 -2.90 -22.18
CA TYR A 8 2.41 -2.25 -20.94
C TYR A 8 3.09 -0.89 -20.83
N GLN A 9 2.28 0.14 -20.59
CA GLN A 9 2.73 1.48 -20.33
C GLN A 9 2.51 1.76 -18.85
N GLU A 10 3.56 2.20 -18.16
CA GLU A 10 3.45 2.59 -16.76
C GLU A 10 2.50 3.80 -16.62
N PRO A 11 1.62 3.82 -15.61
CA PRO A 11 0.76 4.97 -15.38
C PRO A 11 1.59 6.23 -15.10
N THR A 12 1.12 7.35 -15.65
CA THR A 12 1.68 8.68 -15.41
C THR A 12 1.38 9.17 -13.98
N MET A 13 2.11 10.19 -13.54
CA MET A 13 1.87 10.82 -12.24
C MET A 13 0.42 11.36 -12.10
N ASP A 14 -0.12 11.94 -13.17
CA ASP A 14 -1.51 12.44 -13.18
C ASP A 14 -2.54 11.30 -13.10
N GLN A 15 -2.25 10.15 -13.71
CA GLN A 15 -3.09 8.96 -13.59
C GLN A 15 -3.11 8.43 -12.16
N TYR A 16 -1.94 8.33 -11.51
CA TYR A 16 -1.88 7.98 -10.09
C TYR A 16 -2.57 9.01 -9.20
N LYS A 17 -2.42 10.30 -9.50
CA LYS A 17 -3.11 11.38 -8.79
C LYS A 17 -4.63 11.20 -8.86
N ALA A 18 -5.17 10.95 -10.05
CA ALA A 18 -6.60 10.71 -10.21
C ALA A 18 -7.06 9.42 -9.51
N PHE A 19 -6.27 8.35 -9.60
CA PHE A 19 -6.55 7.06 -8.96
C PHE A 19 -6.65 7.20 -7.44
N HIS A 20 -5.67 7.86 -6.82
CA HIS A 20 -5.59 8.10 -5.38
C HIS A 20 -6.62 9.13 -4.88
N GLY A 21 -6.99 10.09 -5.73
CA GLY A 21 -8.10 10.98 -5.48
C GLY A 21 -9.47 10.28 -5.49
N MET A 22 -9.55 8.98 -5.79
CA MET A 22 -10.79 8.20 -5.87
C MET A 22 -11.77 8.70 -6.95
N LEU A 23 -11.27 9.37 -7.99
CA LEU A 23 -12.06 9.84 -9.13
C LEU A 23 -11.23 9.72 -10.41
N CYS A 24 -11.25 8.52 -11.00
CA CYS A 24 -10.56 8.26 -12.25
C CYS A 24 -11.40 7.41 -13.21
N SER A 25 -10.99 7.39 -14.48
CA SER A 25 -11.61 6.54 -15.50
C SER A 25 -11.31 5.05 -15.24
N PRO A 26 -12.16 4.12 -15.73
CA PRO A 26 -11.90 2.69 -15.56
C PRO A 26 -10.56 2.25 -16.17
N THR A 27 -10.14 2.88 -17.27
CA THR A 27 -8.84 2.64 -17.90
C THR A 27 -7.70 3.05 -16.97
N THR A 28 -7.77 4.24 -16.37
CA THR A 28 -6.79 4.72 -15.39
C THR A 28 -6.72 3.80 -14.19
N ALA A 29 -7.87 3.44 -13.61
CA ALA A 29 -7.94 2.52 -12.47
C ALA A 29 -7.29 1.17 -12.81
N SER A 30 -7.64 0.59 -13.95
CA SER A 30 -7.08 -0.69 -14.41
C SER A 30 -5.57 -0.60 -14.58
N SER A 31 -5.05 0.45 -15.21
CA SER A 31 -3.60 0.62 -15.40
C SER A 31 -2.85 0.78 -14.07
N CYS A 32 -3.37 1.61 -13.16
CA CYS A 32 -2.79 1.78 -11.82
C CYS A 32 -2.82 0.47 -11.02
N ILE A 33 -3.95 -0.24 -11.01
CA ILE A 33 -4.08 -1.54 -10.33
C ILE A 33 -3.09 -2.57 -10.90
N GLN A 34 -3.03 -2.69 -12.24
CA GLN A 34 -2.09 -3.60 -12.90
C GLN A 34 -0.64 -3.27 -12.56
N SER A 35 -0.29 -2.00 -12.36
CA SER A 35 1.07 -1.60 -11.97
C SER A 35 1.51 -2.20 -10.63
N PHE A 36 0.59 -2.34 -9.66
CA PHE A 36 0.87 -3.02 -8.39
C PHE A 36 0.83 -4.54 -8.54
N GLN A 37 -0.10 -5.09 -9.31
CA GLN A 37 -0.30 -6.54 -9.42
C GLN A 37 0.76 -7.25 -10.25
N ARG A 38 1.31 -6.59 -11.28
CA ARG A 38 2.16 -7.23 -12.30
C ARG A 38 3.31 -8.04 -11.72
N ASN A 39 3.94 -7.52 -10.67
CA ASN A 39 5.08 -8.17 -10.02
C ASN A 39 4.79 -8.49 -8.54
N ASN A 40 3.51 -8.68 -8.18
CA ASN A 40 3.05 -9.01 -6.82
C ASN A 40 3.41 -7.94 -5.77
N GLY A 41 3.18 -6.68 -6.12
CA GLY A 41 3.19 -5.56 -5.19
C GLY A 41 2.17 -5.71 -4.06
N CYS A 42 2.39 -4.97 -2.97
CA CYS A 42 1.45 -4.94 -1.85
C CYS A 42 0.86 -3.53 -1.68
N ILE A 43 -0.37 -3.48 -1.18
CA ILE A 43 -1.03 -2.24 -0.77
C ILE A 43 -1.28 -2.36 0.74
N PHE A 44 -0.70 -1.44 1.49
CA PHE A 44 -0.72 -1.44 2.95
C PHE A 44 -1.44 -0.18 3.44
N PHE A 45 -2.44 -0.35 4.32
CA PHE A 45 -3.23 0.75 4.87
C PHE A 45 -2.95 0.86 6.37
N ALA A 46 -2.38 1.99 6.80
CA ALA A 46 -1.94 2.20 8.17
C ALA A 46 -2.62 3.43 8.79
N PRO A 47 -3.50 3.27 9.79
CA PRO A 47 -3.92 4.42 10.58
C PRO A 47 -2.73 5.00 11.35
N SER A 48 -2.59 6.33 11.33
CA SER A 48 -1.46 7.03 11.95
C SER A 48 -1.31 6.76 13.46
N TYR A 49 -2.41 6.50 14.17
CA TYR A 49 -2.37 6.26 15.62
C TYR A 49 -1.66 4.94 15.99
N LEU A 50 -1.67 3.93 15.10
CA LEU A 50 -0.91 2.70 15.31
C LEU A 50 0.61 2.93 15.19
N ILE A 51 0.99 4.07 14.60
CA ILE A 51 2.37 4.40 14.25
C ILE A 51 3.03 5.27 15.33
N THR A 52 2.24 6.02 16.10
CA THR A 52 2.74 7.01 17.09
C THR A 52 2.95 6.45 18.51
N ASP A 53 2.29 5.37 18.91
CA ASP A 53 2.17 5.02 20.34
C ASP A 53 3.34 4.21 20.94
N ASN A 54 4.30 3.73 20.14
CA ASN A 54 5.36 2.86 20.65
C ASN A 54 6.57 3.56 21.29
N HIS A 55 6.60 4.89 21.37
CA HIS A 55 7.76 5.61 21.95
C HIS A 55 7.74 5.76 23.47
N LYS A 56 6.66 5.37 24.17
CA LYS A 56 6.60 5.53 25.64
C LYS A 56 7.07 4.32 26.46
N ASN A 57 7.30 3.15 25.86
CA ASN A 57 7.85 2.00 26.58
C ASN A 57 9.33 1.78 26.23
N LYS A 58 10.21 2.37 27.05
CA LYS A 58 11.63 2.03 27.11
C LYS A 58 11.78 0.54 27.44
N GLY A 59 12.44 -0.23 26.56
CA GLY A 59 13.23 -1.39 27.00
C GLY A 59 13.03 -2.72 26.27
N ASN A 60 11.94 -2.96 25.54
CA ASN A 60 11.73 -4.23 24.85
C ASN A 60 11.58 -4.03 23.34
N SER A 61 12.19 -4.95 22.57
CA SER A 61 12.25 -4.96 21.11
C SER A 61 10.92 -4.51 20.46
N ILE A 62 10.99 -3.41 19.71
CA ILE A 62 9.85 -2.75 19.06
C ILE A 62 9.22 -3.62 17.96
N SER A 63 9.89 -4.69 17.53
CA SER A 63 9.40 -5.57 16.45
C SER A 63 8.20 -6.45 16.81
N ASP A 64 7.95 -6.72 18.10
CA ASP A 64 7.12 -7.89 18.46
C ASP A 64 5.67 -7.56 18.83
N LYS A 65 5.23 -6.29 18.76
CA LYS A 65 3.90 -5.91 19.30
C LYS A 65 2.97 -5.12 18.39
N VAL A 66 3.39 -4.69 17.21
CA VAL A 66 2.43 -4.09 16.26
C VAL A 66 1.92 -5.19 15.35
N ASP A 67 0.76 -5.73 15.71
CA ASP A 67 0.07 -6.71 14.89
C ASP A 67 -0.57 -6.01 13.68
N PHE A 68 0.20 -5.91 12.60
CA PHE A 68 -0.26 -5.40 11.32
C PHE A 68 -1.05 -6.45 10.52
N SER A 69 -1.19 -7.70 11.01
CA SER A 69 -1.83 -8.79 10.25
C SER A 69 -3.30 -8.52 9.91
N SER A 70 -4.00 -7.74 10.75
CA SER A 70 -5.38 -7.31 10.51
C SER A 70 -5.52 -6.16 9.49
N HIS A 71 -4.40 -5.57 9.06
CA HIS A 71 -4.33 -4.43 8.15
C HIS A 71 -3.61 -4.75 6.83
N ASP A 72 -3.07 -5.97 6.68
CA ASP A 72 -2.56 -6.50 5.42
C ASP A 72 -3.72 -6.90 4.50
N PHE A 73 -4.23 -5.93 3.76
CA PHE A 73 -5.19 -6.16 2.68
C PHE A 73 -4.49 -6.64 1.42
N SER A 74 -3.98 -7.89 1.45
CA SER A 74 -3.52 -8.58 0.25
C SER A 74 -4.70 -9.19 -0.52
N TYR A 75 -5.73 -8.38 -0.78
CA TYR A 75 -6.74 -8.74 -1.77
C TYR A 75 -6.19 -8.39 -3.15
N THR A 76 -6.48 -9.23 -4.13
CA THR A 76 -6.31 -8.87 -5.54
C THR A 76 -7.31 -7.76 -5.88
N LEU A 77 -6.96 -6.51 -5.55
CA LEU A 77 -7.73 -5.32 -5.91
C LEU A 77 -7.93 -5.34 -7.42
N ASN A 78 -9.16 -5.45 -7.90
CA ASN A 78 -9.46 -5.30 -9.33
C ASN A 78 -10.29 -4.03 -9.53
N THR A 79 -10.49 -3.62 -10.78
CA THR A 79 -11.21 -2.38 -11.10
C THR A 79 -12.61 -2.33 -10.52
N PHE A 80 -13.33 -3.46 -10.48
CA PHE A 80 -14.65 -3.53 -9.87
C PHE A 80 -14.59 -3.27 -8.35
N TYR A 81 -13.72 -3.98 -7.63
CA TYR A 81 -13.54 -3.78 -6.19
C TYR A 81 -13.07 -2.37 -5.86
N TYR A 82 -12.22 -1.76 -6.69
CA TYR A 82 -11.82 -0.37 -6.53
C TYR A 82 -13.03 0.56 -6.51
N TYR A 83 -13.96 0.45 -7.47
CA TYR A 83 -15.14 1.31 -7.48
C TYR A 83 -16.13 1.01 -6.37
N VAL A 84 -16.29 -0.27 -5.97
CA VAL A 84 -17.10 -0.61 -4.79
C VAL A 84 -16.51 0.04 -3.54
N LEU A 85 -15.18 -0.01 -3.37
CA LEU A 85 -14.49 0.64 -2.27
C LEU A 85 -14.65 2.16 -2.34
N CYS A 86 -14.51 2.76 -3.52
CA CYS A 86 -14.78 4.17 -3.69
C CYS A 86 -16.21 4.53 -3.24
N LEU A 87 -17.23 3.77 -3.64
CA LEU A 87 -18.61 4.05 -3.24
C LEU A 87 -18.88 3.80 -1.75
N ALA A 88 -18.21 2.82 -1.15
CA ALA A 88 -18.40 2.45 0.26
C ALA A 88 -17.70 3.40 1.25
N VAL A 89 -16.59 4.00 0.84
CA VAL A 89 -15.77 4.85 1.69
C VAL A 89 -16.18 6.32 1.52
N PRO A 90 -16.43 7.07 2.60
CA PRO A 90 -16.91 8.45 2.51
C PRO A 90 -15.89 9.43 1.88
N PHE A 91 -14.65 9.00 1.65
CA PHE A 91 -13.62 9.76 0.96
C PHE A 91 -13.97 10.05 -0.50
N SER A 92 -14.59 9.11 -1.22
CA SER A 92 -14.99 9.37 -2.61
C SER A 92 -16.14 10.35 -2.69
N LEU A 93 -17.04 10.37 -1.69
CA LEU A 93 -18.06 11.41 -1.59
C LEU A 93 -17.40 12.78 -1.43
N CYS A 94 -16.31 12.89 -0.67
CA CYS A 94 -15.53 14.13 -0.62
C CYS A 94 -15.07 14.54 -2.01
N THR A 95 -14.55 13.61 -2.81
CA THR A 95 -14.05 13.92 -4.15
C THR A 95 -15.17 14.33 -5.10
N VAL A 96 -16.29 13.62 -5.10
CA VAL A 96 -17.47 13.96 -5.91
C VAL A 96 -18.00 15.36 -5.57
N LEU A 97 -17.97 15.76 -4.30
CA LEU A 97 -18.39 17.07 -3.84
C LEU A 97 -17.32 18.17 -4.00
N GLY A 98 -16.16 17.86 -4.60
CA GLY A 98 -15.04 18.80 -4.74
C GLY A 98 -14.38 19.18 -3.41
N GLN A 99 -14.56 18.37 -2.37
CA GLN A 99 -14.01 18.54 -1.02
C GLN A 99 -12.71 17.75 -0.80
N THR A 100 -12.18 17.11 -1.84
CA THR A 100 -10.86 16.48 -1.83
C THR A 100 -9.83 17.47 -2.38
N GLU A 101 -8.87 17.81 -1.55
CA GLU A 101 -7.79 18.73 -1.88
C GLU A 101 -6.50 17.93 -2.05
N PHE A 102 -5.90 18.03 -3.24
CA PHE A 102 -4.57 17.51 -3.51
C PHE A 102 -3.54 18.52 -3.00
N ILE A 103 -2.71 18.09 -2.05
CA ILE A 103 -1.70 18.93 -1.41
C ILE A 103 -0.40 18.87 -2.20
N GLU A 104 0.12 17.65 -2.41
CA GLU A 104 1.43 17.44 -2.99
C GLU A 104 1.48 16.12 -3.77
N GLY A 105 2.26 16.10 -4.85
CA GLY A 105 2.69 14.89 -5.53
C GLY A 105 4.12 15.04 -6.00
N VAL A 106 4.99 14.15 -5.55
CA VAL A 106 6.42 14.15 -5.89
C VAL A 106 6.78 12.78 -6.47
N GLU A 107 7.50 12.78 -7.59
CA GLU A 107 8.13 11.60 -8.16
C GLU A 107 9.65 11.75 -8.03
N PHE A 108 10.29 10.70 -7.53
CA PHE A 108 11.73 10.68 -7.26
C PHE A 108 12.44 9.99 -8.42
N SER A 109 13.18 10.77 -9.22
CA SER A 109 13.68 10.38 -10.55
C SER A 109 14.88 9.44 -10.57
N ASN A 110 15.55 9.21 -9.44
CA ASN A 110 16.82 8.49 -9.37
C ASN A 110 16.69 7.28 -8.45
N GLY A 111 16.93 6.08 -8.98
CA GLY A 111 17.09 4.86 -8.18
C GLY A 111 18.26 4.98 -7.19
N PRO A 112 18.60 3.86 -6.52
CA PRO A 112 18.52 3.71 -5.06
C PRO A 112 18.66 4.99 -4.23
N MET A 113 17.93 5.06 -3.11
CA MET A 113 18.12 6.05 -2.02
C MET A 113 19.53 5.99 -1.37
N ASN A 114 20.56 5.52 -2.08
CA ASN A 114 21.96 5.81 -1.83
C ASN A 114 22.30 7.32 -1.89
N VAL A 115 21.35 8.18 -2.32
CA VAL A 115 21.55 9.64 -2.37
C VAL A 115 21.10 10.36 -1.09
N LEU A 116 20.38 9.71 -0.17
CA LEU A 116 20.14 10.28 1.16
C LEU A 116 21.22 9.77 2.11
N LYS A 117 22.42 10.36 1.99
CA LYS A 117 23.50 10.19 2.98
C LYS A 117 23.04 10.57 4.40
N ASN A 118 21.90 11.25 4.53
CA ASN A 118 21.30 11.68 5.77
C ASN A 118 19.93 11.01 6.01
N LYS A 119 19.85 10.18 7.07
CA LYS A 119 18.59 9.58 7.55
C LYS A 119 17.49 10.61 7.86
N GLU A 120 17.87 11.86 8.09
CA GLU A 120 16.94 12.93 8.41
C GLU A 120 16.16 13.41 7.17
N GLU A 121 16.82 13.56 6.03
CA GLU A 121 16.18 13.96 4.77
C GLU A 121 15.19 12.88 4.29
N GLU A 122 15.56 11.61 4.42
CA GLU A 122 14.67 10.47 4.16
C GLU A 122 13.41 10.53 5.04
N ARG A 123 13.58 10.82 6.33
CA ARG A 123 12.44 10.98 7.25
C ARG A 123 11.57 12.16 6.88
N MET A 124 12.14 13.27 6.42
CA MET A 124 11.37 14.44 5.98
C MET A 124 10.53 14.12 4.73
N MET A 125 11.06 13.32 3.80
CA MET A 125 10.32 12.91 2.59
C MET A 125 9.14 11.99 2.90
N MET A 126 9.22 11.19 3.97
CA MET A 126 8.15 10.27 4.41
C MET A 126 7.17 10.88 5.42
N GLN A 127 7.17 12.21 5.57
CA GLN A 127 6.27 12.95 6.44
C GLN A 127 5.22 13.72 5.63
N SER A 128 4.05 13.93 6.25
CA SER A 128 3.06 14.87 5.74
C SER A 128 3.61 16.30 5.75
N VAL A 129 3.34 17.04 4.67
CA VAL A 129 3.64 18.48 4.58
C VAL A 129 2.75 19.27 5.54
N VAL A 130 1.48 18.87 5.68
CA VAL A 130 0.49 19.59 6.49
C VAL A 130 0.60 19.26 7.98
N VAL A 131 0.89 18.01 8.33
CA VAL A 131 0.93 17.50 9.72
C VAL A 131 2.12 16.55 9.95
N PRO A 132 3.37 17.02 9.81
CA PRO A 132 4.57 16.18 9.79
C PRO A 132 4.79 15.34 11.06
N HIS A 133 4.34 15.83 12.21
CA HIS A 133 4.50 15.13 13.49
C HIS A 133 3.42 14.06 13.72
N GLU A 134 2.29 14.13 13.02
CA GLU A 134 1.17 13.20 13.19
C GLU A 134 1.16 12.10 12.12
N ILE A 135 1.65 12.41 10.92
CA ILE A 135 1.69 11.47 9.80
C ILE A 135 3.12 11.34 9.31
N ARG A 136 3.74 10.23 9.70
CA ARG A 136 5.08 9.85 9.29
C ARG A 136 5.16 8.34 9.11
N VAL A 137 5.92 7.88 8.13
CA VAL A 137 6.30 6.46 8.09
C VAL A 137 7.32 6.19 9.19
N THR A 138 7.11 5.14 9.97
CA THR A 138 8.11 4.65 10.93
C THR A 138 8.89 3.47 10.37
N GLU A 139 10.05 3.22 10.98
CA GLU A 139 10.85 2.02 10.73
C GLU A 139 10.03 0.73 10.88
N ALA A 140 9.03 0.70 11.77
CA ALA A 140 8.16 -0.45 11.94
C ALA A 140 7.29 -0.74 10.71
N VAL A 141 6.76 0.30 10.05
CA VAL A 141 5.99 0.15 8.81
C VAL A 141 6.90 -0.33 7.69
N LEU A 142 8.10 0.23 7.56
CA LEU A 142 9.09 -0.21 6.56
C LEU A 142 9.52 -1.66 6.80
N ALA A 143 9.80 -2.03 8.05
CA ALA A 143 10.16 -3.40 8.43
C ALA A 143 9.01 -4.39 8.12
N HIS A 144 7.76 -3.98 8.36
CA HIS A 144 6.59 -4.79 7.99
C HIS A 144 6.48 -5.00 6.48
N VAL A 145 6.62 -3.94 5.68
CA VAL A 145 6.64 -4.03 4.22
C VAL A 145 7.76 -4.94 3.73
N GLN A 146 8.98 -4.79 4.27
CA GLN A 146 10.12 -5.67 3.95
C GLN A 146 9.83 -7.13 4.33
N HIS A 147 9.24 -7.37 5.49
CA HIS A 147 8.88 -8.71 5.95
C HIS A 147 7.85 -9.36 5.01
N HIS A 148 6.81 -8.62 4.63
CA HIS A 148 5.80 -9.08 3.69
C HIS A 148 6.41 -9.43 2.32
N ILE A 149 7.34 -8.61 1.82
CA ILE A 149 8.05 -8.88 0.56
C ILE A 149 8.90 -10.15 0.65
N ARG A 150 9.65 -10.32 1.76
CA ARG A 150 10.46 -11.52 1.99
C ARG A 150 9.61 -12.78 2.05
N ASN A 151 8.48 -12.75 2.77
CA ASN A 151 7.58 -13.90 2.88
C ASN A 151 6.99 -14.29 1.52
N ASN A 152 6.56 -13.31 0.72
CA ASN A 152 6.04 -13.56 -0.62
C ASN A 152 7.10 -14.13 -1.57
N ASN A 153 8.34 -13.65 -1.49
CA ASN A 153 9.44 -14.17 -2.29
C ASN A 153 9.83 -15.61 -1.89
N ASN A 154 9.82 -15.92 -0.59
CA ASN A 154 10.16 -17.27 -0.09
C ASN A 154 9.13 -18.32 -0.50
N ASN A 155 7.84 -17.98 -0.46
CA ASN A 155 6.76 -18.89 -0.86
C ASN A 155 6.79 -19.26 -2.35
N ASN A 156 7.41 -18.43 -3.20
CA ASN A 156 7.58 -18.71 -4.62
C ASN A 156 8.87 -19.51 -4.94
N ASN A 157 9.80 -19.60 -3.98
CA ASN A 157 11.10 -20.24 -4.15
C ASN A 157 11.20 -21.50 -3.25
N THR A 158 10.31 -22.47 -3.44
CA THR A 158 10.27 -23.74 -2.68
C THR A 158 11.41 -24.72 -3.04
N SER A 159 12.54 -24.24 -3.58
CA SER A 159 13.65 -25.10 -3.98
C SER A 159 14.98 -24.35 -4.16
N SER A 160 15.53 -23.81 -3.07
CA SER A 160 16.98 -23.75 -2.88
C SER A 160 17.33 -23.18 -1.51
N SER A 161 17.72 -24.07 -0.62
CA SER A 161 18.42 -23.79 0.63
C SER A 161 19.73 -23.04 0.35
N SER A 162 19.73 -21.72 0.47
CA SER A 162 20.96 -20.96 0.72
C SER A 162 20.63 -19.69 1.49
N SER A 163 21.08 -19.69 2.74
CA SER A 163 20.91 -18.67 3.77
C SER A 163 21.77 -17.44 3.52
N SER A 164 21.52 -16.74 2.41
CA SER A 164 21.99 -15.36 2.26
C SER A 164 20.81 -14.45 2.52
N SER A 165 20.87 -13.70 3.62
CA SER A 165 19.91 -12.63 3.93
C SER A 165 20.12 -11.51 2.92
N CYS A 166 19.59 -11.69 1.71
CA CYS A 166 19.55 -10.64 0.72
C CYS A 166 18.63 -9.55 1.26
N GLU A 167 19.24 -8.45 1.70
CA GLU A 167 18.53 -7.30 2.24
C GLU A 167 17.75 -6.66 1.09
N THR A 168 16.43 -6.91 1.06
CA THR A 168 15.54 -6.30 0.08
C THR A 168 15.58 -4.79 0.20
N THR A 169 16.21 -4.12 -0.77
CA THR A 169 16.25 -2.66 -0.83
C THR A 169 14.87 -2.13 -1.21
N LEU A 170 14.32 -1.22 -0.39
CA LEU A 170 13.10 -0.48 -0.70
C LEU A 170 13.44 0.95 -1.06
N LEU A 171 12.88 1.44 -2.16
CA LEU A 171 13.11 2.79 -2.67
C LEU A 171 11.81 3.57 -2.71
N LEU A 172 11.77 4.76 -2.13
CA LEU A 172 10.63 5.66 -2.32
C LEU A 172 10.62 6.18 -3.76
N LYS A 173 9.60 5.81 -4.55
CA LYS A 173 9.42 6.26 -5.94
C LYS A 173 8.50 7.46 -6.03
N ARG A 174 7.41 7.48 -5.26
CA ARG A 174 6.42 8.56 -5.32
C ARG A 174 5.82 8.86 -3.96
N LYS A 175 5.43 10.11 -3.76
CA LYS A 175 4.64 10.59 -2.62
C LYS A 175 3.42 11.33 -3.15
N PHE A 176 2.28 11.09 -2.55
CA PHE A 176 1.06 11.87 -2.74
C PHE A 176 0.48 12.25 -1.39
N GLU A 177 -0.09 13.44 -1.29
CA GLU A 177 -0.77 13.91 -0.08
C GLU A 177 -2.12 14.54 -0.43
N TYR A 178 -3.14 14.13 0.33
CA TYR A 178 -4.52 14.56 0.16
C TYR A 178 -5.14 14.99 1.48
N ASN A 179 -6.05 15.95 1.39
CA ASN A 179 -6.92 16.38 2.47
C ASN A 179 -8.39 16.20 2.04
N PHE A 180 -9.07 15.23 2.64
CA PHE A 180 -10.49 14.95 2.44
C PHE A 180 -11.29 15.74 3.48
N LYS A 181 -11.73 16.95 3.10
CA LYS A 181 -12.25 17.98 4.02
C LYS A 181 -13.49 17.52 4.78
N LEU A 182 -14.46 16.89 4.10
CA LEU A 182 -15.73 16.47 4.71
C LEU A 182 -15.54 15.39 5.79
N CYS A 183 -14.56 14.50 5.61
CA CYS A 183 -14.23 13.48 6.60
C CYS A 183 -13.13 13.91 7.57
N PHE A 184 -12.60 15.13 7.45
CA PHE A 184 -11.48 15.63 8.23
C PHE A 184 -10.28 14.65 8.23
N VAL A 185 -9.94 14.11 7.07
CA VAL A 185 -8.85 13.13 6.92
C VAL A 185 -7.72 13.72 6.09
N ASN A 186 -6.52 13.62 6.65
CA ASN A 186 -5.28 13.81 5.91
C ASN A 186 -4.72 12.42 5.57
N VAL A 187 -4.30 12.23 4.33
CA VAL A 187 -3.73 10.96 3.85
C VAL A 187 -2.41 11.24 3.13
N ILE A 188 -1.37 10.50 3.49
CA ILE A 188 -0.17 10.38 2.65
C ILE A 188 -0.14 8.99 2.03
N MET A 189 0.23 8.93 0.75
CA MET A 189 0.36 7.70 -0.01
C MET A 189 1.76 7.64 -0.58
N LEU A 190 2.48 6.58 -0.27
CA LEU A 190 3.87 6.42 -0.61
C LEU A 190 4.04 5.18 -1.46
N HIS A 191 4.63 5.37 -2.63
CA HIS A 191 4.98 4.28 -3.52
C HIS A 191 6.41 3.87 -3.26
N PHE A 192 6.59 2.65 -2.79
CA PHE A 192 7.90 2.03 -2.66
C PHE A 192 8.14 1.07 -3.80
N VAL A 193 9.39 0.98 -4.22
CA VAL A 193 9.87 0.02 -5.21
C VAL A 193 10.80 -0.95 -4.52
N SER A 194 10.59 -2.24 -4.76
CA SER A 194 11.60 -3.26 -4.50
C SER A 194 12.04 -3.90 -5.81
N PHE A 195 13.23 -4.47 -5.83
CA PHE A 195 13.71 -5.25 -6.97
C PHE A 195 13.67 -6.72 -6.60
N SER A 196 12.94 -7.50 -7.40
CA SER A 196 12.87 -8.95 -7.25
C SER A 196 13.46 -9.60 -8.50
N GLY A 197 14.56 -10.33 -8.36
CA GLY A 197 15.24 -10.98 -9.47
C GLY A 197 16.65 -11.45 -9.14
N LYS A 198 17.19 -12.36 -9.95
CA LYS A 198 18.63 -12.62 -10.01
C LYS A 198 19.25 -11.63 -11.02
N GLU A 199 20.54 -11.31 -10.88
CA GLU A 199 21.36 -10.27 -11.56
C GLU A 199 21.11 -9.94 -13.07
N LYS A 200 20.28 -10.70 -13.79
CA LYS A 200 19.95 -10.48 -15.21
C LYS A 200 18.46 -10.17 -15.51
N GLU A 201 17.57 -10.25 -14.52
CA GLU A 201 16.14 -9.90 -14.66
C GLU A 201 15.62 -9.20 -13.38
N GLU A 202 16.19 -8.05 -13.02
CA GLU A 202 15.61 -7.24 -11.95
C GLU A 202 14.22 -6.74 -12.37
N LYS A 203 13.17 -7.27 -11.74
CA LYS A 203 11.81 -6.79 -11.93
C LYS A 203 11.48 -5.81 -10.82
N GLU A 204 11.07 -4.62 -11.24
CA GLU A 204 10.57 -3.58 -10.35
C GLU A 204 9.21 -3.98 -9.78
N VAL A 205 9.10 -4.10 -8.46
CA VAL A 205 7.85 -4.37 -7.75
C VAL A 205 7.40 -3.10 -7.06
N LEU A 206 6.19 -2.63 -7.40
CA LEU A 206 5.60 -1.43 -6.82
C LEU A 206 4.74 -1.78 -5.61
N HIS A 207 4.98 -1.11 -4.49
CA HIS A 207 4.25 -1.23 -3.24
C HIS A 207 3.62 0.11 -2.89
N LEU A 208 2.44 0.10 -2.28
CA LEU A 208 1.75 1.29 -1.79
C LEU A 208 1.63 1.20 -0.28
N VAL A 209 2.04 2.26 0.41
CA VAL A 209 1.77 2.49 1.83
C VAL A 209 0.89 3.72 1.94
N GLU A 210 -0.33 3.54 2.40
CA GLU A 210 -1.29 4.61 2.66
C GLU A 210 -1.40 4.85 4.17
N ILE A 211 -1.08 6.06 4.61
CA ILE A 211 -1.18 6.45 6.02
C ILE A 211 -2.22 7.55 6.15
N TYR A 212 -3.26 7.29 6.95
CA TYR A 212 -4.36 8.25 7.16
C TYR A 212 -4.45 8.70 8.62
N ARG A 213 -4.80 9.97 8.79
CA ARG A 213 -5.07 10.61 10.08
C ARG A 213 -6.43 11.29 10.06
N PHE A 214 -7.33 10.79 10.91
CA PHE A 214 -8.57 11.49 11.23
C PHE A 214 -8.28 12.62 12.21
N ARG A 215 -8.65 13.87 11.89
CA ARG A 215 -8.46 15.00 12.80
C ARG A 215 -9.37 14.92 14.02
N HIS A 216 -10.52 14.25 13.91
CA HIS A 216 -11.52 14.16 14.98
C HIS A 216 -11.66 12.72 15.53
N PRO A 217 -11.56 12.50 16.86
CA PRO A 217 -11.62 11.16 17.47
C PRO A 217 -12.93 10.39 17.19
N MET A 218 -14.06 11.09 17.08
CA MET A 218 -15.33 10.43 16.72
C MET A 218 -15.30 9.89 15.30
N VAL A 219 -14.68 10.61 14.35
CA VAL A 219 -14.56 10.14 12.97
C VAL A 219 -13.64 8.93 12.90
N GLN A 220 -12.57 8.89 13.71
CA GLN A 220 -11.71 7.71 13.83
C GLN A 220 -12.50 6.47 14.28
N LYS A 221 -13.40 6.60 15.26
CA LYS A 221 -14.27 5.50 15.70
C LYS A 221 -15.25 5.05 14.62
N ILE A 222 -15.87 6.00 13.93
CA ILE A 222 -16.78 5.73 12.82
C ILE A 222 -16.05 5.03 11.68
N ALA A 223 -14.85 5.51 11.33
CA ALA A 223 -14.04 4.91 10.27
C ALA A 223 -13.58 3.50 10.64
N ALA A 224 -13.17 3.25 11.89
CA ALA A 224 -12.84 1.90 12.35
C ALA A 224 -14.06 0.96 12.25
N LEU A 225 -15.26 1.45 12.57
CA LEU A 225 -16.50 0.69 12.42
C LEU A 225 -16.85 0.43 10.95
N ILE A 226 -16.76 1.44 10.08
CA ILE A 226 -16.97 1.29 8.63
C ILE A 226 -15.98 0.27 8.07
N HIS A 227 -14.71 0.38 8.45
CA HIS A 227 -13.67 -0.56 8.02
C HIS A 227 -13.99 -1.99 8.47
N LEU A 228 -14.45 -2.19 9.72
CA LEU A 228 -14.91 -3.50 10.20
C LEU A 228 -16.08 -4.04 9.36
N ILE A 229 -17.06 -3.20 9.06
CA ILE A 229 -18.22 -3.58 8.24
C ILE A 229 -17.78 -3.93 6.82
N VAL A 230 -16.96 -3.11 6.17
CA VAL A 230 -16.47 -3.35 4.81
C VAL A 230 -15.69 -4.66 4.75
N SER A 231 -14.74 -4.88 5.66
CA SER A 231 -13.99 -6.15 5.74
C SER A 231 -14.91 -7.35 5.92
N PHE A 232 -15.93 -7.24 6.78
CA PHE A 232 -16.92 -8.30 6.98
C PHE A 232 -17.76 -8.55 5.73
N THR A 233 -18.23 -7.49 5.06
CA THR A 233 -19.01 -7.61 3.82
C THR A 233 -18.20 -8.23 2.69
N MET A 234 -16.91 -7.87 2.56
CA MET A 234 -16.02 -8.46 1.56
C MET A 234 -15.80 -9.95 1.83
N LEU A 235 -15.62 -10.34 3.09
CA LEU A 235 -15.52 -11.74 3.49
C LEU A 235 -16.80 -12.53 3.17
N LEU A 236 -17.98 -11.93 3.37
CA LEU A 236 -19.24 -12.53 2.96
C LEU A 236 -19.35 -12.65 1.44
N VAL A 237 -18.98 -11.62 0.69
CA VAL A 237 -18.98 -11.66 -0.78
C VAL A 237 -18.09 -12.79 -1.28
N ASP A 238 -16.88 -12.94 -0.75
CA ASP A 238 -15.96 -14.03 -1.12
C ASP A 238 -16.55 -15.41 -0.75
N PHE A 239 -17.22 -15.52 0.40
CA PHE A 239 -17.89 -16.73 0.83
C PHE A 239 -19.05 -17.12 -0.11
N PHE A 240 -19.90 -16.16 -0.47
CA PHE A 240 -21.08 -16.40 -1.33
C PHE A 240 -20.73 -16.58 -2.80
N LEU A 241 -19.73 -15.85 -3.31
CA LEU A 241 -19.26 -16.00 -4.69
C LEU A 241 -18.43 -17.27 -4.90
N GLY A 242 -18.17 -18.03 -3.84
CA GLY A 242 -17.46 -19.31 -3.94
C GLY A 242 -16.05 -19.14 -4.50
N THR A 243 -15.42 -17.98 -4.28
CA THR A 243 -14.00 -17.77 -4.57
C THR A 243 -13.17 -18.55 -3.55
N LYS A 244 -13.31 -19.88 -3.55
CA LYS A 244 -12.36 -20.77 -2.91
C LYS A 244 -11.00 -20.43 -3.50
N LYS A 245 -10.12 -19.80 -2.71
CA LYS A 245 -8.68 -19.98 -2.91
C LYS A 245 -8.50 -21.47 -3.09
N LYS A 246 -8.13 -21.91 -4.31
CA LYS A 246 -7.67 -23.28 -4.53
C LYS A 246 -6.41 -23.39 -3.68
N VAL A 247 -6.58 -23.83 -2.43
CA VAL A 247 -5.50 -24.47 -1.68
C VAL A 247 -5.14 -25.66 -2.56
N LYS A 248 -4.01 -25.57 -3.26
CA LYS A 248 -3.38 -26.76 -3.82
C LYS A 248 -3.05 -27.61 -2.60
N VAL A 249 -3.95 -28.54 -2.29
CA VAL A 249 -3.58 -29.71 -1.51
C VAL A 249 -2.70 -30.49 -2.46
N ASP A 250 -1.39 -30.42 -2.23
CA ASP A 250 -0.47 -31.33 -2.89
C ASP A 250 -0.85 -32.74 -2.41
N ASP A 251 -1.60 -33.46 -3.25
CA ASP A 251 -1.81 -34.89 -3.10
C ASP A 251 -0.47 -35.59 -3.30
N LYS A 252 0.32 -35.62 -2.23
CA LYS A 252 1.32 -36.66 -1.99
C LYS A 252 0.71 -37.64 -0.97
N PHE A 253 -0.03 -38.60 -1.50
CA PHE A 253 -0.15 -39.89 -0.84
C PHE A 253 0.39 -40.93 -1.82
N ASP A 254 1.48 -41.57 -1.40
CA ASP A 254 2.08 -42.76 -2.00
C ASP A 254 1.11 -43.95 -1.98
#